data_AF-A0A2C9LTA9-F1
#
_entry.id   AF-A0A2C9LTA9-F1
#
_cell.length_a   1.000
_cell.length_b   1.000
_cell.length_c   1.000
_cell.angle_alpha   90.00
_cell.angle_beta   90.00
_cell.angle_gamma   90.00
#
_symmetry.space_group_name_H-M   'P 1'
#
loop_
_entity.id
_entity.type
_entity.pdbx_description
1 polymer ?
#
loop_
_entity_poly.entity_id
_entity_poly.type
_entity_poly.pdbx_seq_one_letter_code
_entity_poly.pdbx_strand_id
1 'polypeptide(L)'
;MARFERQNVQIVTNAGQGVRLTADDLKKISEAQDTHRSLLQIPRRPKWDSSTTKEQLILMERDSFTDWRRQLKMLEDYEHIQLTPYEKNLDFWRQLWRVIERSDVIVQIVDARNPLLFRCEDLDRYVKEVDSKKTVLLLINKADFLNETQRSVICLVVVAFVDFRNLLFHNNLDHLEEN
;
A
#
# COMPACT_ATOMS: atom_id res chain seq x y z
N MET A 1 -15.90 -20.41 -24.28
CA MET A 1 -14.46 -20.73 -24.42
C MET A 1 -13.64 -19.61 -23.78
N ALA A 2 -13.29 -19.74 -22.50
CA ALA A 2 -12.42 -18.79 -21.81
C ALA A 2 -11.12 -19.51 -21.45
N ARG A 3 -10.06 -19.24 -22.21
CA ARG A 3 -8.70 -19.67 -21.88
C ARG A 3 -8.19 -18.78 -20.75
N PHE A 4 -8.24 -19.29 -19.53
CA PHE A 4 -7.44 -18.77 -18.42
C PHE A 4 -6.00 -19.20 -18.64
N GLU A 5 -5.15 -18.25 -19.02
CA GLU A 5 -3.70 -18.43 -19.08
C GLU A 5 -3.16 -18.52 -17.65
N ARG A 6 -2.99 -19.75 -17.15
CA ARG A 6 -2.22 -20.02 -15.94
C ARG A 6 -0.74 -19.77 -16.28
N GLN A 7 -0.26 -18.55 -16.05
CA GLN A 7 1.19 -18.31 -16.09
C GLN A 7 1.85 -19.15 -15.01
N ASN A 8 2.83 -19.94 -15.43
CA ASN A 8 3.70 -20.76 -14.60
C ASN A 8 4.44 -19.88 -13.58
N VAL A 9 3.82 -19.71 -12.40
CA VAL A 9 4.56 -19.33 -11.21
C VAL A 9 5.28 -20.59 -10.76
N GLN A 10 6.53 -20.77 -11.18
CA GLN A 10 7.44 -21.62 -10.44
C GLN A 10 7.66 -20.94 -9.10
N ILE A 11 6.94 -21.40 -8.08
CA ILE A 11 7.29 -21.14 -6.70
C ILE A 11 8.64 -21.80 -6.53
N VAL A 12 9.72 -21.03 -6.63
CA VAL A 12 11.03 -21.48 -6.17
C VAL A 12 10.90 -21.59 -4.67
N THR A 13 10.46 -22.75 -4.20
CA THR A 13 10.65 -23.18 -2.82
C THR A 13 12.15 -23.36 -2.65
N ASN A 14 12.85 -22.28 -2.29
CA ASN A 14 14.10 -22.43 -1.56
C ASN A 14 13.73 -23.01 -0.20
N ALA A 15 13.59 -24.33 -0.19
CA ALA A 15 13.62 -25.14 1.01
C ALA A 15 15.02 -25.01 1.61
N GLY A 16 15.14 -24.25 2.70
CA GLY A 16 16.36 -24.23 3.50
C GLY A 16 16.64 -22.89 4.15
N GLN A 17 16.36 -22.79 5.45
CA GLN A 17 16.78 -21.74 6.37
C GLN A 17 16.31 -20.33 6.02
N GLY A 18 15.30 -19.84 6.73
CA GLY A 18 15.12 -18.40 6.89
C GLY A 18 16.43 -17.84 7.44
N VAL A 19 17.20 -17.16 6.59
CA VAL A 19 18.43 -16.48 7.00
C VAL A 19 17.99 -15.47 8.05
N ARG A 20 18.37 -15.73 9.30
CA ARG A 20 18.12 -14.80 10.38
C ARG A 20 19.06 -13.63 10.15
N LEU A 21 18.51 -12.54 9.60
CA LEU A 21 19.24 -11.30 9.39
C LEU A 21 19.86 -10.90 10.73
N THR A 22 21.16 -10.60 10.72
CA THR A 22 21.84 -10.08 11.90
C THR A 22 21.37 -8.65 12.16
N ALA A 23 21.63 -8.13 13.37
CA ALA A 23 21.35 -6.72 13.67
C ALA A 23 22.10 -5.78 12.71
N ASP A 24 23.31 -6.17 12.29
CA ASP A 24 24.12 -5.41 11.33
C ASP A 24 23.53 -5.46 9.92
N ASP A 25 23.00 -6.60 9.49
CA ASP A 25 22.32 -6.71 8.19
C ASP A 25 21.05 -5.87 8.16
N LEU A 26 20.25 -5.91 9.22
CA LEU A 26 19.04 -5.08 9.36
C LEU A 26 19.39 -3.59 9.33
N LYS A 27 20.48 -3.19 9.98
CA LYS A 27 20.96 -1.81 9.97
C LYS A 27 21.38 -1.37 8.57
N LYS A 28 22.16 -2.18 7.84
CA LYS A 28 22.55 -1.89 6.45
C LYS A 28 21.34 -1.78 5.52
N ILE A 29 20.35 -2.67 5.68
CA ILE A 29 19.10 -2.63 4.91
C ILE A 29 18.35 -1.32 5.20
N SER A 30 18.21 -0.96 6.48
CA SER A 30 17.54 0.30 6.88
C SER A 30 18.26 1.52 6.31
N GLU A 31 19.59 1.57 6.42
CA GLU A 31 20.40 2.68 5.89
C GLU A 31 20.29 2.80 4.36
N ALA A 32 20.31 1.66 3.66
CA ALA A 32 20.12 1.63 2.21
C ALA A 32 18.71 2.11 1.81
N GLN A 33 17.67 1.67 2.54
CA GLN A 33 16.29 2.11 2.33
C GLN A 33 16.11 3.60 2.61
N ASP A 34 16.69 4.11 3.69
CA ASP A 34 16.61 5.53 4.07
C ASP A 34 17.33 6.42 3.05
N THR A 35 18.50 5.99 2.57
CA THR A 35 19.26 6.71 1.53
C THR A 35 18.47 6.84 0.23
N HIS A 36 17.68 5.82 -0.12
CA HIS A 36 16.91 5.77 -1.37
C HIS A 36 15.40 6.01 -1.16
N ARG A 37 15.01 6.57 -0.01
CA ARG A 37 13.59 6.75 0.36
C ARG A 37 12.80 7.61 -0.62
N SER A 38 13.46 8.54 -1.32
CA SER A 38 12.84 9.36 -2.36
C SER A 38 12.49 8.58 -3.63
N LEU A 39 13.16 7.46 -3.89
CA LEU A 39 12.92 6.60 -5.05
C LEU A 39 11.93 5.46 -4.71
N LEU A 40 11.77 5.12 -3.42
CA LEU A 40 10.80 4.14 -2.90
C LEU A 40 9.38 4.73 -2.75
N GLN A 41 8.95 5.60 -3.67
CA GLN A 41 7.64 6.26 -3.62
C GLN A 41 6.61 5.53 -4.47
N ILE A 42 5.33 5.69 -4.16
CA ILE A 42 4.22 5.22 -5.01
C ILE A 42 4.01 6.16 -6.20
N PRO A 43 3.56 5.67 -7.37
CA PRO A 43 3.45 6.50 -8.57
C PRO A 43 2.43 7.61 -8.35
N ARG A 44 2.89 8.85 -8.49
CA ARG A 44 2.05 10.06 -8.43
C ARG A 44 1.27 10.18 -9.73
N ARG A 45 0.01 10.59 -9.67
CA ARG A 45 -0.76 10.88 -10.89
C ARG A 45 -0.18 12.15 -11.54
N PRO A 46 0.09 12.16 -12.86
CA PRO A 46 0.50 13.38 -13.53
C PRO A 46 -0.58 14.46 -13.42
N LYS A 47 -0.16 15.70 -13.20
CA LYS A 47 -1.08 16.85 -13.15
C LYS A 47 -1.73 17.02 -14.52
N TRP A 48 -3.04 17.26 -14.51
CA TRP A 48 -3.84 17.51 -15.70
C TRP A 48 -4.68 18.76 -15.48
N ASP A 49 -5.03 19.42 -16.57
CA ASP A 49 -5.82 20.64 -16.58
C ASP A 49 -7.01 20.50 -17.54
N SER A 50 -7.86 21.53 -17.60
CA SER A 50 -9.04 21.53 -18.47
C SER A 50 -8.70 21.47 -19.96
N SER A 51 -7.47 21.79 -20.37
CA SER A 51 -6.99 21.67 -21.75
C SER A 51 -6.50 20.27 -22.12
N THR A 52 -6.27 19.40 -21.14
CA THR A 52 -5.77 18.04 -21.37
C THR A 52 -6.88 17.14 -21.91
N THR A 53 -6.69 16.54 -23.09
CA THR A 53 -7.66 15.57 -23.61
C THR A 53 -7.59 14.24 -22.86
N LYS A 54 -8.66 13.44 -22.95
CA LYS A 54 -8.71 12.12 -22.32
C LYS A 54 -7.59 11.21 -22.82
N GLU A 55 -7.33 11.24 -24.12
CA GLU A 55 -6.30 10.43 -24.77
C GLU A 55 -4.89 10.87 -24.33
N GLN A 56 -4.67 12.19 -24.23
CA GLN A 56 -3.42 12.74 -23.71
C GLN A 56 -3.18 12.32 -22.26
N LEU A 57 -4.20 12.41 -21.40
CA LEU A 57 -4.11 12.00 -20.01
C LEU A 57 -3.77 10.51 -19.87
N ILE A 58 -4.41 9.66 -20.67
CA ILE A 58 -4.13 8.21 -20.69
C ILE A 58 -2.66 7.95 -21.07
N LEU A 59 -2.14 8.68 -22.05
CA LEU A 59 -0.74 8.56 -22.47
C LEU A 59 0.21 9.02 -21.36
N MET A 60 -0.04 10.19 -20.76
CA MET A 60 0.76 10.73 -19.66
C MET A 60 0.78 9.78 -18.44
N GLU A 61 -0.37 9.21 -18.08
CA GLU A 61 -0.47 8.22 -16.99
C GLU A 61 0.37 6.97 -17.29
N ARG A 62 0.31 6.47 -18.54
CA ARG A 62 1.08 5.30 -18.96
C ARG A 62 2.58 5.56 -18.93
N ASP A 63 3.00 6.71 -19.45
CA ASP A 63 4.42 7.06 -19.55
C ASP A 63 5.00 7.31 -18.15
N SER A 64 4.28 8.07 -17.30
CA SER A 64 4.65 8.28 -15.90
C SER A 64 4.77 6.97 -15.12
N PHE A 65 3.83 6.04 -15.31
CA PHE A 65 3.89 4.72 -14.68
C PHE A 65 5.07 3.88 -15.17
N THR A 66 5.40 3.98 -16.46
CA THR A 66 6.55 3.28 -17.05
C THR A 66 7.86 3.82 -16.47
N ASP A 67 7.98 5.14 -16.33
CA ASP A 67 9.15 5.78 -15.72
C ASP A 67 9.31 5.39 -14.25
N TRP A 68 8.22 5.39 -13.48
CA TRP A 68 8.22 4.89 -12.11
C TRP A 68 8.73 3.44 -12.01
N ARG A 69 8.27 2.55 -12.90
CA ARG A 69 8.76 1.16 -12.94
C ARG A 69 10.24 1.04 -13.29
N ARG A 70 10.76 1.92 -14.17
CA ARG A 70 12.20 1.97 -14.48
C ARG A 70 13.00 2.39 -13.26
N GLN A 71 12.54 3.40 -12.51
CA GLN A 71 13.17 3.84 -11.27
C GLN A 71 13.23 2.71 -10.24
N LEU A 72 12.12 1.99 -10.03
CA LEU A 72 12.11 0.82 -9.16
C LEU A 72 13.06 -0.27 -9.65
N LYS A 73 13.14 -0.51 -10.96
CA LYS A 73 14.05 -1.52 -11.48
C LYS A 73 15.52 -1.16 -11.22
N MET A 74 15.87 0.12 -11.37
CA MET A 74 17.21 0.60 -11.02
C MET A 74 17.53 0.41 -9.52
N LEU A 75 16.51 0.49 -8.64
CA LEU A 75 16.69 0.23 -7.21
C LEU A 75 16.99 -1.24 -6.88
N GLU A 76 16.45 -2.18 -7.65
CA GLU A 76 16.73 -3.61 -7.46
C GLU A 76 18.20 -3.97 -7.72
N ASP A 77 18.93 -3.12 -8.46
CA ASP A 77 20.34 -3.35 -8.78
C ASP A 77 21.27 -2.91 -7.62
N TYR A 78 20.76 -2.21 -6.60
CA TYR A 78 21.55 -1.81 -5.43
C TYR A 78 21.63 -2.95 -4.40
N GLU A 79 22.82 -3.15 -3.83
CA GLU A 79 22.99 -4.11 -2.75
C GLU A 79 22.10 -3.79 -1.55
N HIS A 80 21.55 -4.83 -0.92
CA HIS A 80 20.70 -4.77 0.28
C HIS A 80 19.31 -4.11 0.10
N ILE A 81 18.91 -3.72 -1.12
CA ILE A 81 17.54 -3.29 -1.41
C ILE A 81 16.77 -4.46 -2.03
N GLN A 82 15.90 -5.08 -1.24
CA GLN A 82 14.88 -6.00 -1.77
C GLN A 82 13.53 -5.29 -1.80
N LEU A 83 13.02 -5.05 -3.00
CA LEU A 83 11.69 -4.47 -3.16
C LEU A 83 10.62 -5.49 -2.79
N THR A 84 9.64 -5.04 -2.01
CA THR A 84 8.40 -5.80 -1.84
C THR A 84 7.70 -5.91 -3.19
N PRO A 85 7.12 -7.09 -3.53
CA PRO A 85 6.35 -7.25 -4.75
C PRO A 85 5.27 -6.15 -4.86
N TYR A 86 5.17 -5.54 -6.03
CA TYR A 86 4.23 -4.45 -6.30
C TYR A 86 3.31 -4.79 -7.47
N GLU A 87 2.17 -4.10 -7.55
CA GLU A 87 1.20 -4.27 -8.63
C GLU A 87 1.71 -3.66 -9.94
N LYS A 88 1.74 -4.47 -11.01
CA LYS A 88 2.23 -4.09 -12.34
C LYS A 88 1.12 -3.56 -13.25
N ASN A 89 -0.14 -3.76 -12.88
CA ASN A 89 -1.30 -3.27 -13.61
C ASN A 89 -1.56 -1.78 -13.31
N LEU A 90 -1.47 -0.94 -14.35
CA LEU A 90 -1.78 0.49 -14.26
C LEU A 90 -3.22 0.77 -13.81
N ASP A 91 -4.18 -0.07 -14.18
CA ASP A 91 -5.58 0.15 -13.85
C ASP A 91 -5.85 0.06 -12.34
N PHE A 92 -5.05 -0.72 -11.61
CA PHE A 92 -5.08 -0.75 -10.15
C PHE A 92 -4.68 0.62 -9.57
N TRP A 93 -3.57 1.18 -10.06
CA TRP A 93 -3.08 2.49 -9.63
C TRP A 93 -4.04 3.63 -10.02
N ARG A 94 -4.72 3.52 -11.16
CA ARG A 94 -5.82 4.43 -11.52
C ARG A 94 -6.96 4.43 -10.51
N GLN A 95 -7.30 3.26 -9.93
CA GLN A 95 -8.31 3.23 -8.87
C GLN A 95 -7.82 3.96 -7.63
N LEU A 96 -6.57 3.72 -7.22
CA LEU A 96 -5.97 4.45 -6.09
C LEU A 96 -6.03 5.96 -6.31
N TRP A 97 -5.62 6.44 -7.48
CA TRP A 97 -5.67 7.86 -7.82
C TRP A 97 -7.08 8.43 -7.73
N ARG A 98 -8.09 7.73 -8.27
CA ARG A 98 -9.50 8.16 -8.17
C ARG A 98 -9.99 8.22 -6.73
N VAL A 99 -9.59 7.27 -5.88
CA VAL A 99 -9.95 7.26 -4.46
C VAL A 99 -9.33 8.47 -3.75
N ILE A 100 -8.05 8.75 -3.99
CA ILE A 100 -7.36 9.88 -3.37
C ILE A 100 -7.98 11.21 -3.77
N GLU A 101 -8.34 11.38 -5.05
CA GLU A 101 -8.94 12.62 -5.54
C GLU A 101 -10.35 12.86 -5.00
N ARG A 102 -11.16 11.80 -4.90
CA ARG A 102 -12.60 11.91 -4.55
C ARG A 102 -12.89 11.84 -3.07
N SER A 103 -11.96 11.34 -2.24
CA SER A 103 -12.20 11.13 -0.82
C SER A 103 -11.64 12.29 0.01
N ASP A 104 -12.36 12.69 1.06
CA ASP A 104 -11.86 13.66 2.05
C ASP A 104 -11.05 12.99 3.17
N VAL A 105 -11.39 11.73 3.46
CA VAL A 105 -10.74 10.89 4.46
C VAL A 105 -10.28 9.59 3.80
N ILE A 106 -9.02 9.22 4.03
CA ILE A 106 -8.43 7.96 3.58
C ILE A 106 -8.09 7.13 4.81
N VAL A 107 -8.47 5.86 4.80
CA VAL A 107 -8.17 4.92 5.89
C VAL A 107 -7.22 3.85 5.37
N GLN A 108 -6.02 3.79 5.93
CA GLN A 108 -5.04 2.74 5.66
C GLN A 108 -5.22 1.61 6.68
N ILE A 109 -5.55 0.42 6.20
CA ILE A 109 -5.75 -0.74 7.08
C ILE A 109 -4.43 -1.51 7.18
N VAL A 110 -3.95 -1.75 8.39
CA VAL A 110 -2.68 -2.47 8.67
C VAL A 110 -2.89 -3.67 9.59
N ASP A 111 -2.10 -4.72 9.43
CA ASP A 111 -2.16 -5.91 10.28
C ASP A 111 -1.42 -5.67 11.61
N ALA A 112 -2.08 -5.94 12.73
CA ALA A 112 -1.58 -5.69 14.09
C ALA A 112 -0.26 -6.40 14.43
N ARG A 113 0.09 -7.50 13.73
CA ARG A 113 1.31 -8.26 14.00
C ARG A 113 2.58 -7.50 13.62
N ASN A 114 2.50 -6.65 12.59
CA ASN A 114 3.60 -5.79 12.18
C ASN A 114 3.08 -4.51 11.48
N PRO A 115 2.45 -3.59 12.24
CA PRO A 115 1.77 -2.43 11.66
C PRO A 115 2.73 -1.47 10.95
N LEU A 116 4.00 -1.39 11.40
CA LEU A 116 5.02 -0.53 10.79
C LEU A 116 5.42 -1.00 9.39
N LEU A 117 5.46 -2.32 9.15
CA LEU A 117 5.79 -2.88 7.83
C LEU A 117 4.69 -2.62 6.80
N PHE A 118 3.41 -2.64 7.22
CA PHE A 118 2.27 -2.46 6.32
C PHE A 118 1.84 -1.00 6.18
N ARG A 119 2.43 -0.09 6.96
CA ARG A 119 2.16 1.35 6.87
C ARG A 119 2.95 1.95 5.71
N CYS A 120 2.26 2.64 4.81
CA CYS A 120 2.89 3.37 3.72
C CYS A 120 2.87 4.87 4.04
N GLU A 121 3.98 5.40 4.58
CA GLU A 121 4.11 6.83 4.92
C GLU A 121 4.11 7.73 3.67
N ASP A 122 4.55 7.19 2.54
CA ASP A 122 4.54 7.93 1.28
C ASP A 122 3.11 8.17 0.76
N LEU A 123 2.17 7.27 1.08
CA LEU A 123 0.75 7.51 0.81
C LEU A 123 0.24 8.72 1.61
N ASP A 124 0.59 8.82 2.89
CA ASP A 124 0.19 9.96 3.74
C ASP A 124 0.69 11.28 3.15
N ARG A 125 1.94 11.31 2.68
CA ARG A 125 2.53 12.47 2.02
C ARG A 125 1.80 12.78 0.71
N TYR A 126 1.53 11.77 -0.13
CA TYR A 126 0.83 11.96 -1.39
C TYR A 126 -0.56 12.56 -1.20
N VAL A 127 -1.31 12.08 -0.22
CA VAL A 127 -2.66 12.61 0.06
C VAL A 127 -2.58 14.10 0.43
N LYS A 128 -1.57 14.49 1.21
CA LYS A 128 -1.33 15.90 1.56
C LYS A 128 -0.79 16.75 0.41
N GLU A 129 -0.05 16.16 -0.52
CA GLU A 129 0.38 16.82 -1.77
C GLU A 129 -0.83 17.12 -2.69
N VAL A 130 -1.83 16.24 -2.71
CA VAL A 130 -3.07 16.44 -3.48
C VAL A 130 -3.95 17.50 -2.84
N ASP A 131 -4.20 17.40 -1.53
CA ASP A 131 -4.92 18.41 -0.75
C ASP A 131 -4.54 18.33 0.73
N SER A 132 -4.05 19.45 1.26
CA SER A 132 -3.60 19.54 2.66
C SER A 132 -4.73 19.34 3.68
N LYS A 133 -5.99 19.56 3.28
CA LYS A 133 -7.18 19.38 4.12
C LYS A 133 -7.59 17.92 4.30
N LYS A 134 -7.17 17.03 3.40
CA LYS A 134 -7.54 15.60 3.46
C LYS A 134 -6.92 14.95 4.69
N THR A 135 -7.67 14.04 5.32
CA THR A 135 -7.22 13.35 6.53
C THR A 135 -6.85 11.91 6.21
N VAL A 136 -5.72 11.42 6.73
CA VAL A 136 -5.34 10.02 6.64
C VAL A 136 -5.40 9.39 8.03
N LEU A 137 -6.16 8.31 8.14
CA LEU A 137 -6.32 7.52 9.35
C LEU A 137 -5.66 6.17 9.15
N LEU A 138 -5.08 5.63 10.22
CA LEU A 138 -4.52 4.29 10.23
C LEU A 138 -5.43 3.40 11.08
N LEU A 139 -5.91 2.31 10.48
CA LEU A 139 -6.81 1.35 11.10
C LEU A 139 -6.10 0.02 11.29
N ILE A 140 -6.06 -0.47 12.52
CA ILE A 140 -5.32 -1.68 12.86
C ILE A 140 -6.29 -2.87 12.88
N ASN A 141 -6.07 -3.79 11.95
CA ASN A 141 -6.81 -5.03 11.84
C ASN A 141 -6.15 -6.15 12.66
N LYS A 142 -6.96 -7.10 13.12
CA LYS A 142 -6.54 -8.26 13.93
C LYS A 142 -5.90 -7.89 15.28
N ALA A 143 -6.47 -6.90 15.97
CA ALA A 143 -6.00 -6.45 17.28
C ALA A 143 -6.12 -7.52 18.38
N ASP A 144 -6.84 -8.61 18.12
CA ASP A 144 -6.91 -9.81 18.96
C ASP A 144 -5.55 -10.49 19.14
N PHE A 145 -4.62 -10.37 18.18
CA PHE A 145 -3.24 -10.87 18.31
C PHE A 145 -2.37 -10.07 19.29
N LEU A 146 -2.86 -8.93 19.79
CA LEU A 146 -2.15 -8.07 20.72
C LEU A 146 -2.63 -8.32 22.15
N ASN A 147 -1.68 -8.36 23.09
CA ASN A 147 -1.99 -8.27 24.51
C ASN A 147 -2.37 -6.82 24.91
N GLU A 148 -2.94 -6.66 26.10
CA GLU A 148 -3.46 -5.37 26.57
C GLU A 148 -2.39 -4.27 26.62
N THR A 149 -1.16 -4.61 27.03
CA THR A 149 -0.02 -3.69 27.03
C THR A 149 0.33 -3.24 25.60
N GLN A 150 0.39 -4.18 24.65
CA GLN A 150 0.68 -3.89 23.25
C GLN A 150 -0.41 -3.03 22.61
N ARG A 151 -1.69 -3.28 22.91
CA ARG A 151 -2.80 -2.45 22.45
C ARG A 151 -2.67 -1.02 22.97
N SER A 152 -2.28 -0.85 24.22
CA SER A 152 -2.08 0.47 24.83
C SER A 152 -0.95 1.25 24.14
N VAL A 153 0.19 0.60 23.88
CA VAL A 153 1.32 1.21 23.16
C VAL A 153 0.95 1.55 21.72
N ILE A 154 0.29 0.63 21.03
CA ILE A 154 -0.09 0.80 19.63
C ILE A 154 -1.16 1.90 19.48
N CYS A 155 -2.14 2.00 20.39
CA CYS A 155 -3.11 3.10 20.39
C CYS A 155 -2.46 4.47 20.67
N LEU A 156 -1.40 4.51 21.48
CA LEU A 156 -0.66 5.75 21.74
C LEU A 156 0.07 6.24 20.49
N VAL A 157 0.60 5.32 19.67
CA VAL A 157 1.33 5.62 18.44
C VAL A 157 0.40 5.84 17.25
N VAL A 158 -0.79 5.23 17.26
CA VAL A 158 -1.75 5.25 16.15
C VAL A 158 -3.04 5.92 16.59
N VAL A 159 -3.23 7.17 16.18
CA VAL A 159 -4.46 7.95 16.43
C VAL A 159 -5.58 7.47 15.50
N ALA A 160 -6.21 6.36 15.86
CA ALA A 160 -7.63 6.05 15.65
C ALA A 160 -7.88 4.58 16.00
N PHE A 161 -8.36 4.31 17.22
CA PHE A 161 -9.08 3.08 17.50
C PHE A 161 -10.52 3.29 17.03
N VAL A 162 -10.83 2.90 15.79
CA VAL A 162 -12.23 2.66 15.45
C VAL A 162 -12.58 1.31 16.04
N ASP A 163 -13.21 1.32 17.21
CA ASP A 163 -13.82 0.11 17.78
C ASP A 163 -14.92 -0.36 16.82
N PHE A 164 -14.60 -1.40 16.04
CA PHE A 164 -15.48 -1.95 15.01
C PHE A 164 -16.78 -2.55 15.54
N ARG A 165 -16.99 -2.64 16.86
CA ARG A 165 -18.28 -3.08 17.41
C ARG A 165 -19.45 -2.20 16.99
N ASN A 166 -19.22 -0.96 16.56
CA ASN A 166 -20.27 -0.03 16.12
C ASN A 166 -20.33 0.23 14.61
N LEU A 167 -19.55 -0.48 13.79
CA LEU A 167 -19.68 -0.40 12.32
C LEU A 167 -20.21 -1.72 11.75
N LEU A 168 -21.39 -2.12 12.21
CA LEU A 168 -22.22 -3.09 11.50
C LEU A 168 -22.66 -2.41 10.19
N PHE A 169 -21.99 -2.76 9.09
CA PHE A 169 -22.64 -2.69 7.79
C PHE A 169 -23.91 -3.56 7.89
N HIS A 170 -25.08 -2.92 7.89
CA HIS A 170 -26.34 -3.61 7.62
C HIS A 170 -26.28 -4.15 6.19
N ASN A 171 -25.67 -5.32 6.02
CA ASN A 171 -25.99 -6.19 4.91
C ASN A 171 -27.37 -6.77 5.23
N ASN A 172 -28.40 -6.11 4.73
CA ASN A 172 -29.73 -6.71 4.60
C ASN A 172 -29.61 -7.96 3.71
N LEU A 173 -29.42 -9.11 4.34
CA LEU A 173 -29.64 -10.44 3.75
C LEU A 173 -30.51 -11.31 4.67
N ASP A 174 -31.39 -10.70 5.46
CA ASP A 174 -32.40 -11.40 6.26
C ASP A 174 -33.76 -11.37 5.55
N HIS A 175 -33.84 -11.85 4.31
CA HIS A 175 -35.11 -12.14 3.65
C HIS A 175 -35.00 -13.29 2.66
N LEU A 176 -34.51 -14.47 3.07
CA LEU A 176 -34.77 -15.72 2.34
C LEU A 176 -34.62 -16.96 3.25
N GLU A 177 -35.23 -17.00 4.43
CA GLU A 177 -35.66 -18.27 5.05
C GLU A 177 -36.90 -18.00 5.93
N GLU A 178 -38.09 -18.05 5.31
CA GLU A 178 -39.33 -18.53 5.92
C GLU A 178 -40.43 -18.55 4.85
N ASN A 179 -40.55 -19.70 4.18
CA ASN A 179 -41.78 -20.37 3.76
C ASN A 179 -41.43 -21.74 3.18
#